data_AF-A0AAN7C2T9-F1
#
_entry.id   AF-A0AAN7C2T9-F1
#
_cell.length_a   1.000
_cell.length_b   1.000
_cell.length_c   1.000
_cell.angle_alpha   90.00
_cell.angle_beta   90.00
_cell.angle_gamma   90.00
#
_symmetry.space_group_name_H-M   'P 1'
#
loop_
_entity.id
_entity.type
_entity.pdbx_description
1 polymer ?
#
loop_
_entity_poly.entity_id
_entity_poly.type
_entity_poly.pdbx_seq_one_letter_code
_entity_poly.pdbx_strand_id
1 'polypeptide(L)'
;MEERVRSFNKLPRPKQTPSGLPNHWVFGVCHVDLHPPGDLVLAVQPQSSYLLQGGPTQILSLGTGPDKAEATISCLLDAFITGGAANPMARRPTDPPPFAPWTWSTLDPEIAEAVQDGLRNHGIRPELCHVGICSAEERDILETARARLFEMLLSAVDHDLPTTVDQGDSTRCHGCGMSRESFFQPLKKCARCNKAFYHSKECQKKHWKHHKPACLPLGNVPDLDAYTYYNSRARADPAAQALMRSLNLGPPPPQGGIALPLRRLVVTGQDTSENMQLLFGPQWERHIKKDHETARIECLLNPPPGSPSHAMNAWMDDGSLIPSPRPATEAEQQRVKKVKEMQALIQRRIGVGKSPSSGDMQAILANFGANWSTELATYTLATNTMNQGVPSGGYRA
;
A
#
# COMPACT_ATOMS: atom_id res chain seq x y z
N MET A 1 -13.12 -30.82 0.10
CA MET A 1 -12.54 -30.86 1.46
C MET A 1 -11.39 -31.86 1.57
N GLU A 2 -11.57 -33.14 1.22
CA GLU A 2 -10.53 -34.19 1.37
C GLU A 2 -9.14 -33.83 0.82
N GLU A 3 -9.07 -33.26 -0.39
CA GLU A 3 -7.78 -32.85 -0.99
C GLU A 3 -7.09 -31.73 -0.20
N ARG A 4 -7.87 -30.79 0.34
CA ARG A 4 -7.37 -29.71 1.21
C ARG A 4 -6.80 -30.30 2.48
N VAL A 5 -7.54 -31.20 3.14
CA VAL A 5 -7.07 -31.89 4.34
C VAL A 5 -5.78 -32.64 4.08
N ARG A 6 -5.71 -33.40 2.98
CA ARG A 6 -4.50 -34.14 2.58
C ARG A 6 -3.32 -33.20 2.35
N SER A 7 -3.53 -32.07 1.68
CA SER A 7 -2.50 -31.07 1.41
C SER A 7 -2.04 -30.37 2.68
N PHE A 8 -2.97 -29.96 3.54
CA PHE A 8 -2.68 -29.32 4.81
C PHE A 8 -1.93 -30.24 5.78
N ASN A 9 -2.33 -31.51 5.88
CA ASN A 9 -1.66 -32.50 6.71
C ASN A 9 -0.22 -32.78 6.27
N LYS A 10 0.12 -32.54 4.98
CA LYS A 10 1.48 -32.64 4.45
C LYS A 10 2.35 -31.42 4.75
N LEU A 11 1.76 -30.30 5.18
CA LEU A 11 2.54 -29.09 5.46
C LEU A 11 3.51 -29.31 6.63
N PRO A 12 4.75 -28.81 6.53
CA PRO A 12 5.68 -28.80 7.66
C PRO A 12 5.06 -28.00 8.80
N ARG A 13 5.32 -28.42 10.05
CA ARG A 13 4.77 -27.77 11.25
C ARG A 13 5.91 -27.38 12.20
N PRO A 14 6.73 -26.38 11.83
CA PRO A 14 7.85 -25.96 12.66
C PRO A 14 7.33 -25.27 13.93
N LYS A 15 8.07 -25.35 15.04
CA LYS A 15 7.72 -24.63 16.28
C LYS A 15 7.86 -23.11 16.14
N GLN A 16 8.73 -22.68 15.23
CA GLN A 16 9.01 -21.29 14.91
C GLN A 16 8.73 -21.03 13.43
N THR A 17 8.34 -19.81 13.10
CA THR A 17 8.25 -19.33 11.72
C THR A 17 9.65 -19.26 11.09
N PRO A 18 9.75 -19.09 9.76
CA PRO A 18 11.04 -18.85 9.09
C PRO A 18 11.81 -17.63 9.64
N SER A 19 11.11 -16.67 10.26
CA SER A 19 11.71 -15.51 10.94
C SER A 19 12.16 -15.78 12.38
N GLY A 20 12.04 -17.02 12.87
CA GLY A 20 12.42 -17.40 14.24
C GLY A 20 11.40 -17.04 15.33
N LEU A 21 10.24 -16.50 14.95
CA LEU A 21 9.17 -16.14 15.89
C LEU A 21 8.31 -17.37 16.25
N PRO A 22 7.59 -17.37 17.38
CA PRO A 22 6.66 -18.46 17.69
C PRO A 22 5.65 -18.68 16.56
N ASN A 23 5.46 -19.94 16.14
CA ASN A 23 4.47 -20.31 15.11
C ASN A 23 3.05 -20.40 15.70
N HIS A 24 2.61 -19.32 16.36
CA HIS A 24 1.27 -19.16 16.91
C HIS A 24 0.45 -18.23 16.03
N TRP A 25 -0.82 -18.57 15.80
CA TRP A 25 -1.72 -17.83 14.94
C TRP A 25 -3.05 -17.54 15.62
N VAL A 26 -3.58 -16.35 15.38
CA VAL A 26 -4.89 -15.92 15.84
C VAL A 26 -5.79 -15.77 14.63
N PHE A 27 -6.97 -16.37 14.61
CA PHE A 27 -7.87 -16.27 13.47
C PHE A 27 -9.29 -15.82 13.84
N GLY A 28 -9.95 -15.21 12.86
CA GLY A 28 -11.35 -14.80 12.96
C GLY A 28 -12.00 -14.61 11.60
N VAL A 29 -13.32 -14.44 11.61
CA VAL A 29 -14.16 -14.23 10.42
C VAL A 29 -14.56 -12.76 10.36
N CYS A 30 -14.40 -12.12 9.20
CA CYS A 30 -14.85 -10.75 8.99
C CYS A 30 -15.68 -10.61 7.72
N HIS A 31 -16.76 -9.83 7.81
CA HIS A 31 -17.52 -9.42 6.63
C HIS A 31 -16.75 -8.33 5.86
N VAL A 32 -16.80 -8.40 4.53
CA VAL A 32 -16.27 -7.40 3.61
C VAL A 32 -17.30 -7.08 2.52
N ASP A 33 -17.54 -5.79 2.31
CA ASP A 33 -18.47 -5.27 1.29
C ASP A 33 -17.84 -5.29 -0.12
N LEU A 34 -17.32 -6.45 -0.52
CA LEU A 34 -16.89 -6.69 -1.90
C LEU A 34 -18.12 -6.72 -2.82
N HIS A 35 -17.89 -6.75 -4.14
CA HIS A 35 -18.96 -6.97 -5.12
C HIS A 35 -18.70 -8.30 -5.86
N PRO A 36 -19.34 -9.42 -5.45
CA PRO A 36 -20.37 -9.54 -4.41
C PRO A 36 -19.82 -9.52 -2.97
N PRO A 37 -20.63 -9.13 -1.97
CA PRO A 37 -20.20 -9.08 -0.56
C PRO A 37 -19.91 -10.49 -0.06
N GLY A 38 -19.03 -10.62 0.92
CA GLY A 38 -18.67 -11.92 1.46
C GLY A 38 -17.87 -11.82 2.74
N ASP A 39 -17.53 -12.97 3.28
CA ASP A 39 -16.76 -13.13 4.50
C ASP A 39 -15.38 -13.68 4.18
N LEU A 40 -14.39 -13.15 4.89
CA LEU A 40 -13.01 -13.61 4.86
C LEU A 40 -12.66 -14.26 6.21
N VAL A 41 -11.87 -15.33 6.15
CA VAL A 41 -11.15 -15.85 7.31
C VAL A 41 -9.77 -15.24 7.31
N LEU A 42 -9.43 -14.55 8.40
CA LEU A 42 -8.12 -13.94 8.61
C LEU A 42 -7.36 -14.74 9.65
N ALA A 43 -6.10 -15.05 9.40
CA ALA A 43 -5.19 -15.63 10.39
C ALA A 43 -3.93 -14.76 10.50
N VAL A 44 -3.67 -14.20 11.67
CA VAL A 44 -2.54 -13.30 11.94
C VAL A 44 -1.53 -13.95 12.88
N GLN A 45 -0.25 -13.82 12.58
CA GLN A 45 0.84 -14.17 13.49
C GLN A 45 1.11 -12.96 14.40
N PRO A 46 0.84 -13.03 15.73
CA PRO A 46 0.76 -11.83 16.55
C PRO A 46 2.02 -10.97 16.60
N GLN A 47 3.21 -11.60 16.67
CA GLN A 47 4.49 -10.90 16.87
C GLN A 47 4.99 -10.19 15.61
N SER A 48 4.65 -10.67 14.42
CA SER A 48 5.06 -10.10 13.13
C SER A 48 3.94 -9.33 12.43
N SER A 49 2.70 -9.47 12.89
CA SER A 49 1.50 -9.01 12.16
C SER A 49 1.37 -9.60 10.76
N TYR A 50 2.05 -10.71 10.46
CA TYR A 50 1.92 -11.37 9.17
C TYR A 50 0.53 -11.99 9.04
N LEU A 51 -0.15 -11.68 7.95
CA LEU A 51 -1.56 -11.99 7.73
C LEU A 51 -1.71 -13.02 6.60
N LEU A 52 -2.47 -14.06 6.88
CA LEU A 52 -3.03 -14.98 5.91
C LEU A 52 -4.53 -14.72 5.78
N GLN A 53 -5.07 -14.94 4.59
CA GLN A 53 -6.50 -14.80 4.32
C GLN A 53 -7.02 -15.98 3.50
N GLY A 54 -8.29 -16.35 3.73
CA GLY A 54 -9.06 -17.28 2.92
C GLY A 54 -10.47 -16.75 2.67
N GLY A 55 -11.07 -17.13 1.53
CA GLY A 55 -12.35 -16.59 1.06
C GLY A 55 -12.20 -15.84 -0.29
N PRO A 56 -13.21 -15.05 -0.70
CA PRO A 56 -14.48 -14.77 -0.01
C PRO A 56 -15.45 -15.96 0.00
N THR A 57 -16.32 -16.02 1.02
CA THR A 57 -17.41 -17.00 1.18
C THR A 57 -18.59 -16.38 1.94
N GLN A 58 -19.60 -17.13 2.39
CA GLN A 58 -20.77 -16.63 3.14
C GLN A 58 -20.87 -17.29 4.53
N ILE A 59 -19.80 -17.24 5.32
CA ILE A 59 -19.74 -17.90 6.63
C ILE A 59 -20.76 -17.32 7.61
N LEU A 60 -20.79 -16.00 7.81
CA LEU A 60 -21.60 -15.35 8.83
C LEU A 60 -23.10 -15.50 8.56
N SER A 61 -23.48 -15.67 7.31
CA SER A 61 -24.85 -15.91 6.84
C SER A 61 -25.36 -17.35 7.09
N LEU A 62 -24.50 -18.29 7.49
CA LEU A 62 -24.90 -19.67 7.76
C LEU A 62 -25.69 -19.79 9.07
N GLY A 63 -26.69 -20.67 9.10
CA GLY A 63 -27.67 -20.73 10.18
C GLY A 63 -27.21 -21.47 11.44
N THR A 64 -26.19 -22.35 11.34
CA THR A 64 -25.74 -23.19 12.47
C THR A 64 -24.24 -23.04 12.72
N GLY A 65 -23.83 -23.21 13.99
CA GLY A 65 -22.41 -23.23 14.38
C GLY A 65 -21.57 -24.27 13.59
N PRO A 66 -22.04 -25.52 13.41
CA PRO A 66 -21.37 -26.51 12.57
C PRO A 66 -21.17 -26.07 11.11
N ASP A 67 -22.17 -25.46 10.48
CA ASP A 67 -22.04 -24.97 9.10
C ASP A 67 -21.00 -23.84 9.01
N LYS A 68 -21.03 -22.91 9.97
CA LYS A 68 -20.02 -21.84 10.10
C LYS A 68 -18.62 -22.42 10.26
N ALA A 69 -18.47 -23.43 11.12
CA ALA A 69 -17.20 -24.10 11.37
C ALA A 69 -16.68 -24.80 10.11
N GLU A 70 -17.54 -25.52 9.37
CA GLU A 70 -17.17 -26.20 8.12
C GLU A 70 -16.62 -25.21 7.07
N ALA A 71 -17.34 -24.11 6.85
CA ALA A 71 -16.92 -23.07 5.93
C ALA A 71 -15.62 -22.38 6.39
N THR A 72 -15.51 -22.11 7.70
CA THR A 72 -14.30 -21.53 8.32
C THR A 72 -13.10 -22.45 8.15
N ILE A 73 -13.24 -23.76 8.42
CA ILE A 73 -12.19 -24.78 8.22
C ILE A 73 -11.73 -24.74 6.76
N SER A 74 -12.64 -24.79 5.79
CA SER A 74 -12.25 -24.78 4.38
C SER A 74 -11.39 -23.56 4.02
N CYS A 75 -11.80 -22.36 4.44
CA CYS A 75 -11.07 -21.13 4.17
C CYS A 75 -9.73 -21.07 4.93
N LEU A 76 -9.69 -21.54 6.17
CA LEU A 76 -8.48 -21.56 6.98
C LEU A 76 -7.42 -22.52 6.40
N LEU A 77 -7.83 -23.73 5.99
CA LEU A 77 -6.93 -24.67 5.32
C LEU A 77 -6.35 -24.08 4.03
N ASP A 78 -7.20 -23.48 3.19
CA ASP A 78 -6.77 -22.83 1.95
C ASP A 78 -5.75 -21.72 2.24
N ALA A 79 -6.00 -20.87 3.24
CA ALA A 79 -5.09 -19.78 3.62
C ALA A 79 -3.66 -20.28 3.95
N PHE A 80 -3.54 -21.39 4.68
CA PHE A 80 -2.24 -21.98 5.01
C PHE A 80 -1.61 -22.75 3.85
N ILE A 81 -2.40 -23.46 3.03
CA ILE A 81 -1.91 -24.18 1.85
C ILE A 81 -1.33 -23.20 0.82
N THR A 82 -2.02 -22.08 0.57
CA THR A 82 -1.58 -21.08 -0.41
C THR A 82 -0.63 -20.04 0.19
N GLY A 83 -0.46 -19.98 1.52
CA GLY A 83 0.23 -18.90 2.23
C GLY A 83 -0.39 -17.53 1.95
N GLY A 84 -1.71 -17.45 1.94
CA GLY A 84 -2.47 -16.20 1.86
C GLY A 84 -2.52 -15.57 0.46
N ALA A 85 -1.90 -16.21 -0.53
CA ALA A 85 -2.02 -15.77 -1.92
C ALA A 85 -3.42 -16.15 -2.45
N ALA A 86 -4.21 -15.14 -2.82
CA ALA A 86 -5.53 -15.33 -3.44
C ALA A 86 -5.42 -16.11 -4.78
N ASN A 87 -4.28 -16.01 -5.44
CA ASN A 87 -3.92 -16.80 -6.61
C ASN A 87 -2.60 -17.53 -6.33
N PRO A 88 -2.52 -18.86 -6.45
CA PRO A 88 -1.26 -19.61 -6.31
C PRO A 88 -0.13 -19.08 -7.19
N MET A 89 -0.44 -18.47 -8.34
CA MET A 89 0.54 -17.84 -9.23
C MET A 89 1.03 -16.45 -8.74
N ALA A 90 0.36 -15.83 -7.77
CA ALA A 90 0.76 -14.55 -7.21
C ALA A 90 1.83 -14.66 -6.11
N ARG A 91 2.23 -15.89 -5.73
CA ARG A 91 3.37 -16.09 -4.83
C ARG A 91 4.65 -15.57 -5.47
N ARG A 92 5.35 -14.71 -4.75
CA ARG A 92 6.69 -14.26 -5.15
C ARG A 92 7.68 -15.40 -4.88
N PRO A 93 8.74 -15.54 -5.71
CA PRO A 93 9.79 -16.53 -5.46
C PRO A 93 10.45 -16.42 -4.08
N THR A 94 10.38 -15.24 -3.45
CA THR A 94 10.92 -14.95 -2.12
C THR A 94 9.98 -15.30 -0.98
N ASP A 95 8.71 -15.63 -1.25
CA ASP A 95 7.76 -15.93 -0.19
C ASP A 95 8.11 -17.30 0.43
N PRO A 96 8.03 -17.43 1.78
CA PRO A 96 8.37 -18.69 2.43
C PRO A 96 7.45 -19.83 1.96
N PRO A 97 7.94 -21.08 1.92
CA PRO A 97 7.10 -22.25 1.69
C PRO A 97 5.92 -22.27 2.68
N PRO A 98 4.73 -22.75 2.28
CA PRO A 98 3.61 -22.85 3.20
C PRO A 98 3.92 -23.85 4.33
N PHE A 99 3.44 -23.55 5.54
CA PHE A 99 3.61 -24.36 6.73
C PHE A 99 2.34 -24.34 7.58
N ALA A 100 2.09 -25.42 8.33
CA ALA A 100 0.98 -25.51 9.28
C ALA A 100 1.31 -24.75 10.58
N PRO A 101 0.31 -24.22 11.28
CA PRO A 101 0.49 -23.54 12.55
C PRO A 101 0.98 -24.51 13.64
N TRP A 102 1.82 -24.03 14.55
CA TRP A 102 2.17 -24.80 15.74
C TRP A 102 1.02 -24.74 16.74
N THR A 103 0.47 -23.57 16.99
CA THR A 103 -0.78 -23.40 17.75
C THR A 103 -1.64 -22.35 17.08
N TRP A 104 -2.95 -22.43 17.30
CA TRP A 104 -3.86 -21.37 16.88
C TRP A 104 -5.00 -21.16 17.88
N SER A 105 -5.53 -19.95 17.89
CA SER A 105 -6.64 -19.53 18.74
C SER A 105 -7.65 -18.68 17.96
N THR A 106 -8.88 -18.60 18.48
CA THR A 106 -9.91 -17.70 17.97
C THR A 106 -10.62 -16.96 19.11
N LEU A 107 -11.35 -15.89 18.75
CA LEU A 107 -12.04 -15.02 19.69
C LEU A 107 -13.37 -15.58 20.19
N ASP A 108 -13.96 -16.47 19.40
CA ASP A 108 -15.30 -16.98 19.61
C ASP A 108 -15.21 -18.42 20.17
N PRO A 109 -15.58 -18.65 21.45
CA PRO A 109 -15.52 -19.96 22.06
C PRO A 109 -16.37 -21.02 21.38
N GLU A 110 -17.53 -20.63 20.82
CA GLU A 110 -18.43 -21.56 20.12
C GLU A 110 -17.81 -21.98 18.79
N ILE A 111 -17.21 -21.03 18.06
CA ILE A 111 -16.44 -21.34 16.83
C ILE A 111 -15.20 -22.16 17.15
N ALA A 112 -14.51 -21.90 18.28
CA ALA A 112 -13.34 -22.68 18.68
C ALA A 112 -13.68 -24.17 18.87
N GLU A 113 -14.76 -24.46 19.61
CA GLU A 113 -15.24 -25.81 19.84
C GLU A 113 -15.71 -26.48 18.54
N ALA A 114 -16.54 -25.80 17.76
CA ALA A 114 -17.09 -26.34 16.53
C ALA A 114 -16.00 -26.58 15.46
N VAL A 115 -15.03 -25.69 15.33
CA VAL A 115 -13.87 -25.87 14.43
C VAL A 115 -12.99 -27.02 14.91
N GLN A 116 -12.72 -27.12 16.21
CA GLN A 116 -11.94 -28.24 16.77
C GLN A 116 -12.57 -29.59 16.43
N ASP A 117 -13.88 -29.73 16.59
CA ASP A 117 -14.59 -30.97 16.27
C ASP A 117 -14.65 -31.23 14.76
N GLY A 118 -14.90 -30.19 13.96
CA GLY A 118 -14.84 -30.29 12.51
C GLY A 118 -13.47 -30.75 12.00
N LEU A 119 -12.37 -30.22 12.53
CA LEU A 119 -11.01 -30.63 12.17
C LEU A 119 -10.78 -32.12 12.46
N ARG A 120 -11.24 -32.63 13.62
CA ARG A 120 -11.16 -34.06 13.97
C ARG A 120 -11.95 -34.92 13.00
N ASN A 121 -13.17 -34.52 12.69
CA ASN A 121 -14.07 -35.25 11.80
C ASN A 121 -13.51 -35.35 10.37
N HIS A 122 -12.77 -34.33 9.93
CA HIS A 122 -12.09 -34.33 8.63
C HIS A 122 -10.78 -35.12 8.60
N GLY A 123 -10.29 -35.62 9.74
CA GLY A 123 -9.01 -36.35 9.80
C GLY A 123 -7.78 -35.43 9.73
N ILE A 124 -7.89 -34.21 10.24
CA ILE A 124 -6.72 -33.35 10.47
C ILE A 124 -5.86 -33.97 11.57
N ARG A 125 -4.54 -33.79 11.50
CA ARG A 125 -3.61 -34.33 12.51
C ARG A 125 -4.05 -33.94 13.93
N PRO A 126 -4.06 -34.87 14.92
CA PRO A 126 -4.57 -34.61 16.26
C PRO A 126 -3.97 -33.37 16.93
N GLU A 127 -2.67 -33.13 16.73
CA GLU A 127 -1.94 -31.99 17.28
C GLU A 127 -2.31 -30.63 16.66
N LEU A 128 -3.04 -30.61 15.55
CA LEU A 128 -3.58 -29.40 14.90
C LEU A 128 -5.07 -29.19 15.20
N CYS A 129 -5.75 -30.17 15.78
CA CYS A 129 -7.19 -30.06 16.06
C CYS A 129 -7.48 -29.15 17.26
N HIS A 130 -6.50 -28.91 18.14
CA HIS A 130 -6.71 -28.04 19.29
C HIS A 130 -6.79 -26.57 18.88
N VAL A 131 -7.92 -25.92 19.16
CA VAL A 131 -8.15 -24.48 18.95
C VAL A 131 -8.28 -23.81 20.30
N GLY A 132 -7.37 -22.87 20.59
CA GLY A 132 -7.40 -22.10 21.84
C GLY A 132 -8.36 -20.90 21.78
N ILE A 133 -8.54 -20.25 22.93
CA ILE A 133 -9.21 -18.94 23.02
C ILE A 133 -8.15 -17.85 23.10
N CYS A 134 -8.32 -16.80 22.29
CA CYS A 134 -7.37 -15.70 22.26
C CYS A 134 -7.32 -14.91 23.57
N SER A 135 -6.15 -14.35 23.87
CA SER A 135 -6.01 -13.32 24.90
C SER A 135 -6.63 -11.98 24.44
N ALA A 136 -6.74 -11.02 25.37
CA ALA A 136 -7.19 -9.67 25.04
C ALA A 136 -6.20 -8.95 24.09
N GLU A 137 -4.90 -9.16 24.30
CA GLU A 137 -3.85 -8.60 23.44
C GLU A 137 -3.91 -9.18 22.02
N GLU A 138 -4.15 -10.49 21.90
CA GLU A 138 -4.32 -11.17 20.62
C GLU A 138 -5.54 -10.66 19.84
N ARG A 139 -6.64 -10.34 20.55
CA ARG A 139 -7.83 -9.70 19.97
C ARG A 139 -7.49 -8.36 19.34
N ASP A 140 -6.80 -7.50 20.06
CA ASP A 140 -6.45 -6.16 19.57
C ASP A 140 -5.56 -6.23 18.31
N ILE A 141 -4.67 -7.24 18.26
CA ILE A 141 -3.83 -7.50 17.08
C ILE A 141 -4.67 -7.94 15.88
N LEU A 142 -5.63 -8.86 16.07
CA LEU A 142 -6.50 -9.32 14.99
C LEU A 142 -7.36 -8.18 14.44
N GLU A 143 -7.96 -7.36 15.31
CA GLU A 143 -8.76 -6.21 14.88
C GLU A 143 -7.90 -5.15 14.16
N THR A 144 -6.67 -4.91 14.63
CA THR A 144 -5.72 -4.03 13.94
C THR A 144 -5.37 -4.57 12.54
N ALA A 145 -5.13 -5.87 12.42
CA ALA A 145 -4.84 -6.51 11.13
C ALA A 145 -6.06 -6.44 10.18
N ARG A 146 -7.26 -6.65 10.71
CA ARG A 146 -8.52 -6.51 9.97
C ARG A 146 -8.70 -5.10 9.44
N ALA A 147 -8.50 -4.07 10.25
CA ALA A 147 -8.60 -2.67 9.83
C ALA A 147 -7.62 -2.36 8.69
N ARG A 148 -6.37 -2.80 8.79
CA ARG A 148 -5.36 -2.62 7.73
C ARG A 148 -5.74 -3.31 6.42
N LEU A 149 -6.28 -4.53 6.49
CA LEU A 149 -6.76 -5.23 5.31
C LEU A 149 -7.91 -4.48 4.65
N PHE A 150 -8.84 -3.94 5.44
CA PHE A 150 -9.99 -3.22 4.91
C PHE A 150 -9.57 -1.95 4.16
N GLU A 151 -8.65 -1.17 4.73
CA GLU A 151 -8.05 0.00 4.05
C GLU A 151 -7.39 -0.40 2.72
N MET A 152 -6.64 -1.50 2.71
CA MET A 152 -6.01 -2.01 1.48
C MET A 152 -7.07 -2.42 0.44
N LEU A 153 -8.12 -3.13 0.84
CA LEU A 153 -9.17 -3.56 -0.07
C LEU A 153 -9.92 -2.37 -0.65
N LEU A 154 -10.31 -1.39 0.16
CA LEU A 154 -10.98 -0.17 -0.30
C LEU A 154 -10.16 0.59 -1.36
N SER A 155 -8.83 0.62 -1.20
CA SER A 155 -7.94 1.24 -2.19
C SER A 155 -7.89 0.52 -3.55
N ALA A 156 -8.32 -0.75 -3.64
CA ALA A 156 -8.19 -1.57 -4.83
C ALA A 156 -9.44 -1.61 -5.73
N VAL A 157 -10.64 -1.26 -5.22
CA VAL A 157 -11.92 -1.45 -5.93
C VAL A 157 -12.22 -0.32 -6.94
N ASP A 158 -11.48 0.80 -6.94
CA ASP A 158 -11.82 2.01 -7.71
C ASP A 158 -11.41 1.97 -9.21
N HIS A 159 -11.13 0.78 -9.77
CA HIS A 159 -10.24 0.66 -10.94
C HIS A 159 -10.81 0.21 -12.29
N ASP A 160 -12.08 -0.15 -12.45
CA ASP A 160 -12.57 -0.72 -13.72
C ASP A 160 -13.62 0.13 -14.46
N LEU A 161 -13.15 1.12 -15.23
CA LEU A 161 -13.91 1.69 -16.36
C LEU A 161 -12.94 2.14 -17.49
N PRO A 162 -13.00 1.53 -18.70
CA PRO A 162 -12.12 1.90 -19.80
C PRO A 162 -12.70 3.05 -20.64
N THR A 163 -11.90 4.08 -20.93
CA THR A 163 -11.95 4.84 -22.22
C THR A 163 -10.83 5.88 -22.31
N THR A 164 -9.95 5.73 -23.30
CA THR A 164 -8.97 6.76 -23.68
C THR A 164 -9.31 7.33 -25.06
N VAL A 165 -9.19 8.66 -25.17
CA VAL A 165 -9.08 9.40 -26.43
C VAL A 165 -7.75 10.13 -26.39
N ASP A 166 -6.99 10.08 -27.49
CA ASP A 166 -5.72 10.77 -27.64
C ASP A 166 -5.83 12.27 -27.37
N GLN A 167 -4.97 12.78 -26.48
CA GLN A 167 -4.82 14.21 -26.23
C GLN A 167 -3.92 14.82 -27.31
N GLY A 168 -4.45 15.76 -28.12
CA GLY A 168 -3.70 16.40 -29.19
C GLY A 168 -2.90 17.63 -28.76
N ASP A 169 -1.81 17.93 -29.49
CA ASP A 169 -0.85 18.99 -29.20
C ASP A 169 -1.29 20.38 -29.71
N SER A 170 -0.84 21.44 -29.02
CA SER A 170 -1.23 22.85 -29.31
C SER A 170 -0.62 23.44 -30.59
N THR A 171 0.05 22.61 -31.40
CA THR A 171 0.85 23.00 -32.58
C THR A 171 0.02 23.11 -33.85
N ARG A 172 -1.21 22.58 -33.88
CA ARG A 172 -2.06 22.56 -35.07
C ARG A 172 -3.55 22.72 -34.78
N CYS A 173 -4.29 23.27 -35.74
CA CYS A 173 -5.74 23.32 -35.69
C CYS A 173 -6.33 21.91 -35.91
N HIS A 174 -7.08 21.39 -34.96
CA HIS A 174 -7.71 20.07 -35.05
C HIS A 174 -8.83 19.99 -36.10
N GLY A 175 -9.36 21.13 -36.55
CA GLY A 175 -10.41 21.16 -37.58
C GLY A 175 -9.91 21.19 -39.03
N CYS A 176 -8.71 21.70 -39.28
CA CYS A 176 -8.15 21.81 -40.64
C CYS A 176 -6.74 21.24 -40.79
N GLY A 177 -6.08 20.80 -39.72
CA GLY A 177 -4.74 20.20 -39.73
C GLY A 177 -3.58 21.19 -39.90
N MET A 178 -3.85 22.45 -40.27
CA MET A 178 -2.81 23.47 -40.47
C MET A 178 -2.11 23.84 -39.16
N SER A 179 -0.82 24.13 -39.26
CA SER A 179 0.04 24.46 -38.13
C SER A 179 -0.31 25.81 -37.52
N ARG A 180 0.05 26.04 -36.26
CA ARG A 180 -0.16 27.29 -35.53
C ARG A 180 0.46 28.49 -36.25
N GLU A 181 1.61 28.30 -36.89
CA GLU A 181 2.36 29.34 -37.61
C GLU A 181 1.61 29.84 -38.85
N SER A 182 0.64 29.07 -39.35
CA SER A 182 -0.22 29.47 -40.48
C SER A 182 -1.25 30.54 -40.11
N PHE A 183 -1.36 30.92 -38.84
CA PHE A 183 -2.38 31.83 -38.33
C PHE A 183 -1.75 33.01 -37.59
N PHE A 184 -2.26 34.22 -37.86
CA PHE A 184 -1.88 35.43 -37.12
C PHE A 184 -2.43 35.45 -35.68
N GLN A 185 -3.49 34.69 -35.40
CA GLN A 185 -4.11 34.61 -34.08
C GLN A 185 -3.78 33.27 -33.40
N PRO A 186 -3.64 33.25 -32.07
CA PRO A 186 -3.45 32.01 -31.32
C PRO A 186 -4.66 31.08 -31.47
N LEU A 187 -4.39 29.77 -31.48
CA LEU A 187 -5.45 28.76 -31.50
C LEU A 187 -6.30 28.84 -30.24
N LYS A 188 -7.62 28.77 -30.41
CA LYS A 188 -8.61 28.77 -29.34
C LYS A 188 -8.83 27.35 -28.83
N LYS A 189 -8.85 27.18 -27.52
CA LYS A 189 -9.17 25.91 -26.87
C LYS A 189 -10.66 25.63 -26.95
N CYS A 190 -11.03 24.36 -27.01
CA CYS A 190 -12.42 23.94 -26.85
C CYS A 190 -12.92 24.35 -25.46
N ALA A 191 -13.90 25.25 -25.38
CA ALA A 191 -14.40 25.79 -24.10
C ALA A 191 -14.95 24.72 -23.13
N ARG A 192 -15.27 23.52 -23.62
CA ARG A 192 -15.75 22.41 -22.79
C ARG A 192 -14.59 21.60 -22.19
N CYS A 193 -13.67 21.10 -23.00
CA CYS A 193 -12.63 20.15 -22.55
C CYS A 193 -11.21 20.73 -22.47
N ASN A 194 -10.95 21.89 -23.05
CA ASN A 194 -9.64 22.52 -23.26
C ASN A 194 -8.55 21.65 -23.95
N LYS A 195 -8.88 20.42 -24.39
CA LYS A 195 -7.95 19.46 -25.00
C LYS A 195 -7.80 19.59 -26.52
N ALA A 196 -8.74 20.25 -27.20
CA ALA A 196 -8.67 20.46 -28.65
C ALA A 196 -8.46 21.95 -28.97
N PHE A 197 -7.68 22.20 -30.02
CA PHE A 197 -7.28 23.55 -30.45
C PHE A 197 -7.83 23.86 -31.84
N TYR A 198 -8.42 25.04 -32.01
CA TYR A 198 -9.06 25.49 -33.25
C TYR A 198 -8.69 26.93 -33.56
N HIS A 199 -8.37 27.24 -34.82
CA HIS A 199 -8.15 28.64 -35.21
C HIS A 199 -9.47 29.42 -35.32
N SER A 200 -10.60 28.73 -35.53
CA SER A 200 -11.92 29.32 -35.78
C SER A 200 -13.07 28.48 -35.22
N LYS A 201 -14.24 29.10 -35.01
CA LYS A 201 -15.46 28.40 -34.57
C LYS A 201 -15.96 27.42 -35.64
N GLU A 202 -15.70 27.74 -36.90
CA GLU A 202 -16.04 26.95 -38.08
C GLU A 202 -15.27 25.63 -38.07
N CYS A 203 -13.96 25.68 -37.79
CA CYS A 203 -13.14 24.48 -37.62
C CYS A 203 -13.59 23.62 -36.44
N GLN A 204 -13.98 24.24 -35.32
CA GLN A 204 -14.55 23.50 -34.19
C GLN A 204 -15.84 22.78 -34.57
N LYS A 205 -16.77 23.46 -35.26
CA LYS A 205 -18.03 22.87 -35.73
C LYS A 205 -17.80 21.72 -36.71
N LYS A 206 -16.86 21.90 -37.65
CA LYS A 206 -16.49 20.86 -38.64
C LYS A 206 -15.93 19.61 -37.95
N HIS A 207 -15.04 19.80 -36.98
CA HIS A 207 -14.45 18.69 -36.22
C HIS A 207 -15.41 18.08 -35.18
N TRP A 208 -16.51 18.77 -34.84
CA TRP A 208 -17.37 18.41 -33.72
C TRP A 208 -17.88 16.97 -33.76
N LYS A 209 -18.23 16.42 -34.94
CA LYS A 209 -18.71 15.03 -35.05
C LYS A 209 -17.70 14.01 -34.50
N HIS A 210 -16.41 14.25 -34.73
CA HIS A 210 -15.31 13.39 -34.25
C HIS A 210 -14.89 13.76 -32.82
N HIS A 211 -14.94 15.05 -32.49
CA HIS A 211 -14.54 15.52 -31.17
C HIS A 211 -15.56 15.25 -30.06
N LYS A 212 -16.86 15.29 -30.38
CA LYS A 212 -17.97 15.24 -29.41
C LYS A 212 -17.89 14.03 -28.46
N PRO A 213 -17.62 12.79 -28.91
CA PRO A 213 -17.47 11.64 -28.01
C PRO A 213 -16.35 11.81 -26.97
N ALA A 214 -15.29 12.53 -27.34
CA ALA A 214 -14.12 12.79 -26.50
C ALA A 214 -14.21 14.08 -25.67
N CYS A 215 -15.21 14.92 -25.96
CA CYS A 215 -15.30 16.27 -25.43
C CYS A 215 -15.93 16.27 -24.03
N LEU A 216 -15.14 15.86 -23.03
CA LEU A 216 -15.55 15.86 -21.62
C LEU A 216 -15.34 17.25 -20.99
N PRO A 217 -16.30 17.79 -20.23
CA PRO A 217 -16.12 19.03 -19.48
C PRO A 217 -14.87 18.96 -18.59
N LEU A 218 -14.10 20.04 -18.48
CA LEU A 218 -12.99 20.16 -17.52
C LEU A 218 -13.41 20.03 -16.05
N GLY A 219 -14.70 19.93 -15.76
CA GLY A 219 -15.23 19.66 -14.43
C GLY A 219 -15.57 18.20 -14.15
N ASN A 220 -15.50 17.30 -15.15
CA ASN A 220 -15.77 15.86 -14.97
C ASN A 220 -14.58 15.02 -15.48
N VAL A 221 -13.35 15.48 -15.27
CA VAL A 221 -12.32 14.46 -14.99
C VAL A 221 -12.80 13.89 -13.66
N PRO A 222 -13.10 12.58 -13.56
CA PRO A 222 -13.32 11.97 -12.25
C PRO A 222 -12.21 12.47 -11.34
N ASP A 223 -12.53 12.85 -10.11
CA ASP A 223 -11.53 13.19 -9.09
C ASP A 223 -10.72 11.92 -8.82
N LEU A 224 -9.83 11.60 -9.74
CA LEU A 224 -8.96 10.47 -9.65
C LEU A 224 -7.97 10.85 -8.56
N ASP A 225 -7.92 10.01 -7.54
CA ASP A 225 -6.84 10.07 -6.59
C ASP A 225 -5.49 9.90 -7.31
N ALA A 226 -4.41 10.28 -6.61
CA ALA A 226 -3.07 10.24 -7.18
C ALA A 226 -2.63 8.85 -7.64
N TYR A 227 -3.09 7.79 -6.96
CA TYR A 227 -2.79 6.41 -7.32
C TYR A 227 -3.52 6.02 -8.61
N THR A 228 -4.81 6.30 -8.70
CA THR A 228 -5.59 6.02 -9.92
C THR A 228 -5.09 6.82 -11.11
N TYR A 229 -4.75 8.10 -10.91
CA TYR A 229 -4.16 8.93 -11.96
C TYR A 229 -2.82 8.38 -12.44
N TYR A 230 -1.91 8.02 -11.53
CA TYR A 230 -0.60 7.48 -11.89
C TYR A 230 -0.73 6.21 -12.73
N ASN A 231 -1.56 5.26 -12.27
CA ASN A 231 -1.72 3.96 -12.90
C ASN A 231 -2.48 4.01 -14.24
N SER A 232 -3.45 4.91 -14.40
CA SER A 232 -4.32 4.94 -15.60
C SER A 232 -3.97 6.04 -16.61
N ARG A 233 -3.46 7.19 -16.16
CA ARG A 233 -3.21 8.37 -17.01
C ARG A 233 -1.73 8.62 -17.23
N ALA A 234 -0.95 8.78 -16.15
CA ALA A 234 0.48 9.12 -16.27
C ALA A 234 1.25 8.05 -17.06
N ARG A 235 0.91 6.77 -16.91
CA ARG A 235 1.53 5.68 -17.69
C ARG A 235 1.26 5.73 -19.18
N ALA A 236 0.16 6.32 -19.62
CA ALA A 236 -0.16 6.48 -21.03
C ALA A 236 0.38 7.79 -21.63
N ASP A 237 0.78 8.75 -20.79
CA ASP A 237 1.26 10.06 -21.22
C ASP A 237 2.75 10.00 -21.62
N PRO A 238 3.12 10.40 -22.86
CA PRO A 238 4.51 10.33 -23.32
C PRO A 238 5.51 11.16 -22.50
N ALA A 239 5.09 12.32 -21.96
CA ALA A 239 5.95 13.17 -21.14
C ALA A 239 6.16 12.55 -19.76
N ALA A 240 5.09 12.01 -19.15
CA ALA A 240 5.20 11.27 -17.90
C ALA A 240 6.05 10.00 -18.06
N GLN A 241 5.93 9.26 -19.18
CA GLN A 241 6.81 8.14 -19.49
C GLN A 241 8.28 8.55 -19.63
N ALA A 242 8.55 9.70 -20.25
CA ALA A 242 9.91 10.22 -20.34
C ALA A 242 10.50 10.55 -18.96
N LEU A 243 9.69 11.17 -18.09
CA LEU A 243 10.06 11.42 -16.69
C LEU A 243 10.25 10.10 -15.92
N MET A 244 9.39 9.10 -16.09
CA MET A 244 9.55 7.80 -15.45
C MET A 244 10.87 7.11 -15.85
N ARG A 245 11.24 7.17 -17.13
CA ARG A 245 12.53 6.67 -17.60
C ARG A 245 13.72 7.43 -16.97
N SER A 246 13.64 8.75 -16.82
CA SER A 246 14.72 9.52 -16.18
C SER A 246 14.85 9.21 -14.69
N LEU A 247 13.76 8.76 -14.05
CA LEU A 247 13.73 8.30 -12.66
C LEU A 247 14.10 6.81 -12.49
N ASN A 248 14.57 6.14 -13.55
CA ASN A 248 14.79 4.70 -13.60
C ASN A 248 13.60 3.88 -13.09
N LEU A 249 12.39 4.38 -13.31
CA LEU A 249 11.18 3.61 -13.11
C LEU A 249 11.03 2.76 -14.38
N GLY A 250 11.41 1.49 -14.27
CA GLY A 250 11.21 0.52 -15.35
C GLY A 250 9.77 0.48 -15.84
N PRO A 251 9.47 -0.21 -16.96
CA PRO A 251 8.09 -0.41 -17.41
C PRO A 251 7.30 -0.98 -16.22
N PRO A 252 6.32 -0.24 -15.68
CA PRO A 252 5.81 -0.55 -14.36
C PRO A 252 4.98 -1.83 -14.45
N PRO A 253 5.05 -2.72 -13.44
CA PRO A 253 4.11 -3.81 -13.36
C PRO A 253 2.67 -3.24 -13.31
N PRO A 254 1.65 -3.97 -13.79
CA PRO A 254 0.28 -3.48 -13.88
C PRO A 254 -0.30 -2.92 -12.56
N GLN A 255 0.31 -3.25 -11.41
CA GLN A 255 -0.20 -2.95 -10.06
C GLN A 255 0.83 -2.26 -9.15
N GLY A 256 1.66 -1.37 -9.71
CA GLY A 256 2.65 -0.61 -8.91
C GLY A 256 2.03 0.46 -7.99
N GLY A 257 2.46 0.51 -6.73
CA GLY A 257 2.19 1.62 -5.79
C GLY A 257 2.79 2.96 -6.24
N ILE A 258 2.31 4.07 -5.67
CA ILE A 258 2.87 5.42 -5.90
C ILE A 258 4.07 5.78 -5.00
N ALA A 259 4.40 4.93 -4.02
CA ALA A 259 5.50 5.20 -3.09
C ALA A 259 6.86 5.29 -3.80
N LEU A 260 7.16 4.34 -4.69
CA LEU A 260 8.41 4.31 -5.45
C LEU A 260 8.57 5.54 -6.37
N PRO A 261 7.62 5.91 -7.25
CA PRO A 261 7.78 7.09 -8.10
C PRO A 261 7.90 8.39 -7.29
N LEU A 262 7.15 8.51 -6.18
CA LEU A 262 7.26 9.66 -5.29
C LEU A 262 8.66 9.76 -4.67
N ARG A 263 9.17 8.63 -4.16
CA ARG A 263 10.52 8.53 -3.60
C ARG A 263 11.58 8.93 -4.61
N ARG A 264 11.50 8.44 -5.86
CA ARG A 264 12.48 8.77 -6.91
C ARG A 264 12.48 10.25 -7.27
N LEU A 265 11.31 10.87 -7.40
CA LEU A 265 11.22 12.32 -7.63
C LEU A 265 11.95 13.09 -6.52
N VAL A 266 11.66 12.76 -5.26
CA VAL A 266 12.28 13.40 -4.10
C VAL A 266 13.80 13.21 -4.03
N VAL A 267 14.29 11.98 -4.21
CA VAL A 267 15.72 11.65 -4.11
C VAL A 267 16.54 12.31 -5.20
N THR A 268 15.98 12.43 -6.39
CA THR A 268 16.64 13.09 -7.54
C THR A 268 16.41 14.60 -7.58
N GLY A 269 15.65 15.17 -6.62
CA GLY A 269 15.31 16.59 -6.59
C GLY A 269 14.39 17.04 -7.73
N GLN A 270 13.72 16.11 -8.39
CA GLN A 270 12.77 16.36 -9.48
C GLN A 270 11.32 16.51 -8.99
N ASP A 271 11.07 16.59 -7.69
CA ASP A 271 9.75 16.75 -7.06
C ASP A 271 9.15 18.17 -7.23
N THR A 272 9.25 18.75 -8.43
CA THR A 272 8.63 20.05 -8.74
C THR A 272 7.11 19.91 -8.85
N SER A 273 6.37 21.00 -8.70
CA SER A 273 4.90 20.96 -8.81
C SER A 273 4.45 20.43 -10.17
N GLU A 274 5.16 20.77 -11.24
CA GLU A 274 4.89 20.30 -12.60
C GLU A 274 5.09 18.79 -12.73
N ASN A 275 6.19 18.25 -12.22
CA ASN A 275 6.46 16.81 -12.25
C ASN A 275 5.50 16.02 -11.36
N MET A 276 5.14 16.58 -10.19
CA MET A 276 4.15 16.00 -9.30
C MET A 276 2.76 15.96 -9.97
N GLN A 277 2.35 17.04 -10.63
CA GLN A 277 1.11 17.06 -11.41
C GLN A 277 1.15 16.09 -12.60
N LEU A 278 2.31 15.97 -13.25
CA LEU A 278 2.49 15.08 -14.39
C LEU A 278 2.34 13.60 -14.02
N LEU A 279 2.88 13.17 -12.87
CA LEU A 279 2.78 11.77 -12.42
C LEU A 279 1.53 11.46 -11.60
N PHE A 280 1.05 12.40 -10.77
CA PHE A 280 0.02 12.14 -9.76
C PHE A 280 -1.25 12.97 -9.97
N GLY A 281 -1.31 13.74 -11.05
CA GLY A 281 -2.48 14.48 -11.45
C GLY A 281 -2.56 15.89 -10.86
N PRO A 282 -3.43 16.74 -11.41
CA PRO A 282 -3.54 18.15 -11.04
C PRO A 282 -3.95 18.38 -9.57
N GLN A 283 -4.57 17.38 -8.95
CA GLN A 283 -5.02 17.44 -7.54
C GLN A 283 -4.11 16.66 -6.59
N TRP A 284 -2.87 16.34 -6.99
CA TRP A 284 -1.96 15.55 -6.15
C TRP A 284 -1.80 16.13 -4.74
N GLU A 285 -1.87 17.45 -4.57
CA GLU A 285 -1.73 18.09 -3.27
C GLU A 285 -2.85 17.68 -2.28
N ARG A 286 -4.04 17.40 -2.79
CA ARG A 286 -5.16 16.93 -1.96
C ARG A 286 -4.95 15.49 -1.48
N HIS A 287 -4.34 14.68 -2.33
CA HIS A 287 -4.28 13.23 -2.17
C HIS A 287 -3.00 12.77 -1.47
N ILE A 288 -1.84 13.35 -1.82
CA ILE A 288 -0.53 12.82 -1.42
C ILE A 288 0.46 13.89 -0.92
N LYS A 289 0.01 15.12 -0.65
CA LYS A 289 0.89 16.17 -0.12
C LYS A 289 1.60 15.77 1.16
N LYS A 290 0.87 15.13 2.07
CA LYS A 290 1.44 14.67 3.34
C LYS A 290 2.52 13.59 3.14
N ASP A 291 2.33 12.70 2.17
CA ASP A 291 3.31 11.67 1.83
C ASP A 291 4.53 12.29 1.16
N HIS A 292 4.33 13.24 0.25
CA HIS A 292 5.42 14.01 -0.38
C HIS A 292 6.25 14.74 0.67
N GLU A 293 5.61 15.48 1.57
CA GLU A 293 6.29 16.17 2.66
C GLU A 293 7.06 15.19 3.57
N THR A 294 6.48 14.04 3.88
CA THR A 294 7.13 13.01 4.71
C THR A 294 8.35 12.44 4.00
N ALA A 295 8.22 12.04 2.73
CA ALA A 295 9.33 11.56 1.91
C ALA A 295 10.43 12.62 1.77
N ARG A 296 10.08 13.90 1.71
CA ARG A 296 11.03 15.02 1.70
C ARG A 296 11.83 15.12 2.98
N ILE A 297 11.17 15.14 4.14
CA ILE A 297 11.88 15.20 5.43
C ILE A 297 12.74 13.95 5.62
N GLU A 298 12.23 12.76 5.29
CA GLU A 298 13.00 11.52 5.34
C GLU A 298 14.25 11.57 4.46
N CYS A 299 14.13 12.03 3.20
CA CYS A 299 15.27 12.19 2.30
C CYS A 299 16.32 13.16 2.85
N LEU A 300 15.88 14.28 3.43
CA LEU A 300 16.77 15.29 4.01
C LEU A 300 17.43 14.83 5.31
N LEU A 301 16.82 13.89 6.04
CA LEU A 301 17.41 13.28 7.23
C LEU A 301 18.56 12.32 6.89
N ASN A 302 18.56 11.76 5.67
CA ASN A 302 19.53 10.76 5.21
C ASN A 302 19.71 9.61 6.23
N PRO A 303 18.69 8.74 6.39
CA PRO A 303 18.66 7.74 7.45
C PRO A 303 19.88 6.81 7.40
N PRO A 304 20.58 6.61 8.53
CA PRO A 304 21.80 5.81 8.57
C PRO A 304 21.49 4.31 8.48
N PRO A 305 22.49 3.48 8.12
CA PRO A 305 22.41 2.04 8.29
C PRO A 305 21.94 1.64 9.70
N GLY A 306 21.07 0.65 9.77
CA GLY A 306 20.43 0.20 11.02
C GLY A 306 19.14 0.94 11.40
N SER A 307 18.72 1.92 10.59
CA SER A 307 17.36 2.48 10.66
C SER A 307 16.38 1.70 9.78
N PRO A 308 15.11 1.52 10.19
CA PRO A 308 14.07 0.94 9.33
C PRO A 308 13.93 1.64 7.97
N SER A 309 13.96 2.97 7.96
CA SER A 309 13.90 3.78 6.74
C SER A 309 15.09 3.49 5.82
N HIS A 310 16.31 3.32 6.33
CA HIS A 310 17.45 2.98 5.49
C HIS A 310 17.26 1.63 4.79
N ALA A 311 16.75 0.61 5.50
CA ALA A 311 16.50 -0.71 4.90
C ALA A 311 15.43 -0.64 3.80
N MET A 312 14.34 0.10 4.03
CA MET A 312 13.31 0.32 3.00
C MET A 312 13.84 1.13 1.81
N ASN A 313 14.58 2.21 2.08
CA ASN A 313 15.12 3.10 1.06
C ASN A 313 16.20 2.41 0.23
N ALA A 314 17.04 1.54 0.81
CA ALA A 314 18.04 0.80 0.06
C ALA A 314 17.43 -0.03 -1.07
N TRP A 315 16.27 -0.66 -0.83
CA TRP A 315 15.54 -1.38 -1.88
C TRP A 315 14.87 -0.43 -2.89
N MET A 316 14.28 0.67 -2.42
CA MET A 316 13.61 1.62 -3.31
C MET A 316 14.58 2.45 -4.14
N ASP A 317 15.79 2.70 -3.66
CA ASP A 317 16.80 3.56 -4.28
C ASP A 317 17.76 2.76 -5.17
N ASP A 318 17.67 1.42 -5.17
CA ASP A 318 18.49 0.50 -5.97
C ASP A 318 18.42 0.80 -7.48
N GLY A 319 19.53 0.67 -8.20
CA GLY A 319 19.56 0.85 -9.66
C GLY A 319 20.07 2.21 -10.14
N SER A 320 21.33 2.55 -9.82
CA SER A 320 22.12 3.60 -10.50
C SER A 320 21.67 5.06 -10.43
N LEU A 321 20.59 5.40 -9.70
CA LEU A 321 20.23 6.80 -9.53
C LEU A 321 21.26 7.51 -8.65
N ILE A 322 21.66 8.70 -9.08
CA ILE A 322 22.52 9.60 -8.30
C ILE A 322 21.60 10.43 -7.40
N PRO A 323 21.67 10.30 -6.06
CA PRO A 323 20.90 11.14 -5.16
C PRO A 323 21.29 12.61 -5.34
N SER A 324 20.31 13.45 -5.62
CA SER A 324 20.49 14.90 -5.77
C SER A 324 19.23 15.63 -5.29
N PRO A 325 18.84 15.47 -4.01
CA PRO A 325 17.64 16.10 -3.50
C PRO A 325 17.78 17.63 -3.59
N ARG A 326 16.70 18.31 -3.97
CA ARG A 326 16.68 19.79 -3.96
C ARG A 326 16.97 20.32 -2.55
N PRO A 327 17.55 21.54 -2.42
CA PRO A 327 17.76 22.18 -1.14
C PRO A 327 16.50 22.24 -0.28
N ALA A 328 16.68 22.12 1.04
CA ALA A 328 15.59 22.23 1.99
C ALA A 328 15.10 23.68 2.08
N THR A 329 13.79 23.87 1.97
CA THR A 329 13.10 25.10 2.35
C THR A 329 13.25 25.37 3.85
N GLU A 330 13.02 26.60 4.30
CA GLU A 330 13.10 26.94 5.73
C GLU A 330 12.18 26.07 6.60
N ALA A 331 10.94 25.84 6.15
CA ALA A 331 10.00 24.96 6.84
C ALA A 331 10.49 23.50 6.91
N GLU A 332 11.09 22.98 5.83
CA GLU A 332 11.71 21.65 5.84
C GLU A 332 12.90 21.59 6.80
N GLN A 333 13.74 22.63 6.86
CA GLN A 333 14.87 22.70 7.80
C GLN A 333 14.40 22.70 9.27
N GLN A 334 13.35 23.45 9.59
CA GLN A 334 12.75 23.45 10.92
C GLN A 334 12.20 22.08 11.30
N ARG A 335 11.51 21.39 10.37
CA ARG A 335 11.02 20.02 10.60
C ARG A 335 12.16 19.02 10.79
N VAL A 336 13.20 19.07 9.96
CA VAL A 336 14.40 18.22 10.09
C VAL A 336 15.07 18.46 11.45
N LYS A 337 15.23 19.71 11.88
CA LYS A 337 15.79 20.06 13.20
C LYS A 337 14.98 19.43 14.32
N LYS A 338 13.66 19.57 14.28
CA LYS A 338 12.75 19.00 15.29
C LYS A 338 12.84 17.47 15.35
N VAL A 339 12.90 16.79 14.19
CA VAL A 339 13.09 15.33 14.15
C VAL A 339 14.42 14.94 14.79
N LYS A 340 15.51 15.65 14.49
CA LYS A 340 16.83 15.38 15.08
C LYS A 340 16.86 15.60 16.61
N GLU A 341 16.20 16.64 17.11
CA GLU A 341 16.03 16.87 18.55
C GLU A 341 15.29 15.70 19.22
N MET A 342 14.25 15.19 18.56
CA MET A 342 13.49 14.03 19.04
C MET A 342 14.32 12.75 19.00
N GLN A 343 15.10 12.51 17.94
CA GLN A 343 16.04 11.39 17.86
C GLN A 343 17.06 11.43 18.99
N ALA A 344 17.63 12.59 19.29
CA ALA A 344 18.59 12.75 20.39
C ALA A 344 17.94 12.46 21.75
N LEU A 345 16.67 12.85 21.95
CA LEU A 345 15.92 12.55 23.16
C LEU A 345 15.64 11.04 23.30
N ILE A 346 15.22 10.38 22.22
CA ILE A 346 15.00 8.93 22.17
C ILE A 346 16.31 8.20 22.52
N GLN A 347 17.43 8.56 21.89
CA GLN A 347 18.74 7.95 22.14
C GLN A 347 19.20 8.14 23.58
N ARG A 348 19.05 9.33 24.16
CA ARG A 348 19.44 9.62 25.54
C ARG A 348 18.63 8.81 26.55
N ARG A 349 17.34 8.59 26.28
CA ARG A 349 16.43 7.90 27.21
C ARG A 349 16.53 6.38 27.12
N ILE A 350 16.52 5.86 25.90
CA ILE A 350 16.37 4.42 25.64
C ILE A 350 17.72 3.76 25.34
N GLY A 351 18.65 4.50 24.74
CA GLY A 351 19.92 3.99 24.25
C GLY A 351 19.84 3.49 22.80
N VAL A 352 21.00 3.35 22.17
CA VAL A 352 21.11 2.82 20.80
C VAL A 352 20.76 1.34 20.79
N GLY A 353 20.01 0.88 19.78
CA GLY A 353 19.71 -0.55 19.61
C GLY A 353 18.53 -1.08 20.42
N LYS A 354 17.84 -0.23 21.19
CA LYS A 354 16.68 -0.64 22.00
C LYS A 354 15.39 -0.02 21.47
N SER A 355 14.31 -0.80 21.50
CA SER A 355 12.98 -0.32 21.13
C SER A 355 12.32 0.43 22.30
N PRO A 356 11.67 1.58 22.04
CA PRO A 356 10.91 2.30 23.07
C PRO A 356 9.72 1.48 23.58
N SER A 357 9.48 1.51 24.90
CA SER A 357 8.18 1.09 25.45
C SER A 357 7.10 2.16 25.20
N SER A 358 5.82 1.83 25.41
CA SER A 358 4.73 2.81 25.38
C SER A 358 4.92 3.92 26.42
N GLY A 359 5.44 3.59 27.61
CA GLY A 359 5.79 4.56 28.64
C GLY A 359 6.95 5.49 28.23
N ASP A 360 7.95 4.97 27.51
CA ASP A 360 9.02 5.80 26.96
C ASP A 360 8.51 6.77 25.90
N MET A 361 7.65 6.29 24.99
CA MET A 361 7.03 7.12 23.97
C MET A 361 6.26 8.28 24.61
N GLN A 362 5.37 8.01 25.56
CA GLN A 362 4.58 9.05 26.25
C GLN A 362 5.49 10.08 26.94
N ALA A 363 6.51 9.61 27.66
CA ALA A 363 7.41 10.51 28.38
C ALA A 363 8.30 11.34 27.43
N ILE A 364 8.70 10.80 26.28
CA ILE A 364 9.42 11.54 25.24
C ILE A 364 8.52 12.60 24.62
N LEU A 365 7.31 12.21 24.22
CA LEU A 365 6.34 13.11 23.58
C LEU A 365 5.92 14.25 24.52
N ALA A 366 5.82 14.00 25.83
CA ALA A 366 5.53 15.04 26.83
C ALA A 366 6.58 16.17 26.88
N ASN A 367 7.81 15.96 26.39
CA ASN A 367 8.82 17.02 26.31
C ASN A 367 8.53 18.05 25.19
N PHE A 368 7.60 17.75 24.28
CA PHE A 368 7.24 18.61 23.15
C PHE A 368 5.95 19.41 23.39
N GLY A 369 5.48 19.47 24.64
CA GLY A 369 4.34 20.29 25.07
C GLY A 369 3.07 19.50 25.38
N ALA A 370 2.04 20.21 25.84
CA ALA A 370 0.78 19.60 26.28
C ALA A 370 0.02 18.87 25.15
N ASN A 371 0.22 19.28 23.90
CA ASN A 371 -0.43 18.70 22.71
C ASN A 371 0.41 17.58 22.09
N TRP A 372 0.99 16.73 22.94
CA TRP A 372 1.96 15.70 22.54
C TRP A 372 1.44 14.72 21.48
N SER A 373 0.11 14.52 21.40
CA SER A 373 -0.52 13.68 20.38
C SER A 373 -0.27 14.17 18.94
N THR A 374 -0.14 15.49 18.76
CA THR A 374 0.19 16.08 17.45
C THR A 374 1.62 15.77 17.00
N GLU A 375 2.48 15.34 17.93
CA GLU A 375 3.88 14.99 17.67
C GLU A 375 4.10 13.51 17.36
N LEU A 376 3.05 12.69 17.39
CA LEU A 376 3.17 11.25 17.13
C LEU A 376 3.73 10.96 15.73
N ALA A 377 3.37 11.78 14.73
CA ALA A 377 3.93 11.67 13.38
C ALA A 377 5.43 12.01 13.36
N THR A 378 5.85 13.07 14.06
CA THR A 378 7.26 13.45 14.22
C THR A 378 8.05 12.33 14.92
N TYR A 379 7.46 11.71 15.95
CA TYR A 379 8.07 10.61 16.68
C TYR A 379 8.24 9.36 15.84
N THR A 380 7.21 8.98 15.09
CA THR A 380 7.27 7.84 14.17
C THR A 380 8.35 8.06 13.11
N LEU A 381 8.44 9.28 12.57
CA LEU A 381 9.50 9.62 11.62
C LEU A 381 10.89 9.58 12.30
N ALA A 382 11.01 10.10 13.52
CA ALA A 382 12.26 10.10 14.28
C ALA A 382 12.76 8.67 14.53
N THR A 383 11.90 7.78 15.03
CA THR A 383 12.24 6.37 15.28
C THR A 383 12.61 5.66 13.99
N ASN A 384 11.82 5.80 12.91
CA ASN A 384 12.09 5.12 11.64
C ASN A 384 13.38 5.57 10.96
N THR A 385 13.80 6.82 11.18
CA THR A 385 14.98 7.41 10.53
C THR A 385 16.24 7.44 11.41
N MET A 386 16.18 6.98 12.65
CA MET A 386 17.36 6.84 13.52
C MET A 386 17.91 5.42 13.51
N ASN A 387 19.19 5.26 13.83
CA ASN A 387 19.80 3.95 13.98
C ASN A 387 19.18 3.20 15.17
N GLN A 388 18.43 2.13 14.89
CA GLN A 388 17.83 1.25 15.88
C GLN A 388 18.65 -0.04 16.09
N GLY A 389 19.88 -0.10 15.57
CA GLY A 389 20.74 -1.29 15.69
C GLY A 389 20.26 -2.48 14.86
N VAL A 390 19.39 -2.26 13.86
CA VAL A 390 18.96 -3.33 12.95
C VAL A 390 20.19 -3.84 12.18
N PRO A 391 20.54 -5.14 12.25
CA PRO A 391 21.71 -5.65 11.56
C PRO A 391 21.61 -5.40 10.05
N SER A 392 22.61 -4.74 9.47
CA SER A 392 22.69 -4.48 8.02
C SER A 392 22.93 -5.75 7.18
N GLY A 393 23.12 -6.90 7.82
CA GLY A 393 23.63 -8.12 7.18
C GLY A 393 22.59 -9.04 6.50
N GLY A 394 21.31 -8.70 6.45
CA GLY A 394 20.25 -9.61 5.97
C GLY A 394 19.78 -9.43 4.53
N TYR A 395 19.96 -8.24 3.94
CA TYR A 395 19.44 -7.92 2.61
C TYR A 395 20.60 -7.82 1.62
N ARG A 396 21.09 -8.95 1.14
CA ARG A 396 21.87 -8.96 -0.10
C ARG A 396 20.86 -8.73 -1.24
N ALA A 397 21.07 -7.64 -1.99
CA ALA A 397 20.39 -7.37 -3.24
C ALA A 397 20.65 -8.48 -4.27
#